data_AF-A0A0L7K3U4-F1
#
_entry.id   AF-A0A0L7K3U4-F1
#
_cell.length_a   1.000
_cell.length_b   1.000
_cell.length_c   1.000
_cell.angle_alpha   90.00
_cell.angle_beta   90.00
_cell.angle_gamma   90.00
#
_symmetry.space_group_name_H-M   'P 1'
#
loop_
_entity.id
_entity.type
_entity.pdbx_description
1 polymer ?
#
loop_
_entity_poly.entity_id
_entity_poly.type
_entity_poly.pdbx_seq_one_letter_code
_entity_poly.pdbx_strand_id
1 'polypeptide(L)'
;MSVVRSPPLSDPNLRTPPMEHYGSDPTINSSSTANNLDNIIVKRHKRNFSEFASHASLDSSEIKSMFAEIRTQQDVKFEALTSALTTIIAQNQDIQKSVDFLTSQYDGLSSKVSCLENEHLEYKKRVVNLEKKLHFMERQARSSTIEIRNIPKQPNENKQLISKIVQNIGVSLGLEAPFLDTEFKDIYRSKSEALVVEFTCTHRKESLLAEYRKFNKARRDNKEPLLNTSLIRLPTSVPPRPIYISEYLTVKARRVFYVARESVKNKMLAAAWTSFGKVYVKKDEGSLPVHVEEEEDLVQLIK
;
A
#
# COMPACT_ATOMS: atom_id res chain seq x y z
N MET A 1 -6.34 -28.38 -18.05
CA MET A 1 -7.28 -27.96 -16.97
C MET A 1 -8.29 -27.02 -17.59
N SER A 2 -9.53 -27.46 -17.68
CA SER A 2 -10.68 -26.71 -18.22
C SER A 2 -11.11 -25.62 -17.24
N VAL A 3 -11.13 -24.37 -17.69
CA VAL A 3 -11.62 -23.25 -16.87
C VAL A 3 -13.13 -23.16 -17.05
N VAL A 4 -13.88 -23.66 -16.06
CA VAL A 4 -15.33 -23.44 -15.93
C VAL A 4 -15.52 -22.00 -15.48
N ARG A 5 -16.21 -21.18 -16.29
CA ARG A 5 -16.62 -19.83 -15.90
C ARG A 5 -18.01 -19.88 -15.29
N SER A 6 -18.15 -19.36 -14.07
CA SER A 6 -19.43 -19.16 -13.39
C SER A 6 -20.25 -18.05 -14.06
N PRO A 7 -21.59 -18.16 -14.14
CA PRO A 7 -22.43 -17.11 -14.71
C PRO A 7 -22.58 -15.91 -13.76
N PRO A 8 -22.87 -14.70 -14.28
CA PRO A 8 -22.99 -13.50 -13.46
C PRO A 8 -24.24 -13.55 -12.57
N LEU A 9 -24.13 -13.00 -11.36
CA LEU A 9 -25.22 -12.82 -10.40
C LEU A 9 -26.25 -11.85 -10.98
N SER A 10 -27.49 -12.32 -11.20
CA SER A 10 -28.62 -11.48 -11.58
C SER A 10 -29.17 -10.74 -10.36
N ASP A 11 -29.09 -9.41 -10.39
CA ASP A 11 -29.75 -8.52 -9.42
C ASP A 11 -31.29 -8.59 -9.63
N PRO A 12 -32.08 -8.98 -8.62
CA PRO A 12 -33.52 -9.14 -8.76
C PRO A 12 -34.32 -7.83 -8.94
N ASN A 13 -33.67 -6.67 -8.92
CA ASN A 13 -34.36 -5.36 -8.96
C ASN A 13 -34.19 -4.53 -10.25
N LEU A 14 -33.52 -5.03 -11.29
CA LEU A 14 -33.48 -4.34 -12.58
C LEU A 14 -34.68 -4.72 -13.46
N ARG A 15 -35.73 -3.88 -13.43
CA ARG A 15 -36.79 -3.88 -14.44
C ARG A 15 -36.19 -3.48 -15.79
N THR A 16 -36.18 -4.41 -16.75
CA THR A 16 -35.98 -4.09 -18.16
C THR A 16 -37.16 -3.26 -18.68
N PRO A 17 -36.95 -2.27 -19.57
CA PRO A 17 -38.06 -1.60 -20.26
C PRO A 17 -38.78 -2.61 -21.16
N PRO A 18 -40.10 -2.48 -21.38
CA PRO A 18 -40.81 -3.39 -22.27
C PRO A 18 -40.32 -3.19 -23.70
N MET A 19 -40.00 -4.30 -24.37
CA MET A 19 -39.71 -4.34 -25.79
C MET A 19 -41.01 -4.07 -26.57
N GLU A 20 -41.15 -2.91 -27.21
CA GLU A 20 -42.27 -2.64 -28.11
C GLU A 20 -42.08 -3.43 -29.41
N HIS A 21 -42.87 -4.50 -29.58
CA HIS A 21 -43.01 -5.19 -30.86
C HIS A 21 -44.01 -4.45 -31.75
N TYR A 22 -43.53 -3.85 -32.84
CA TYR A 22 -44.39 -3.37 -33.93
C TYR A 22 -44.78 -4.57 -34.82
N GLY A 23 -45.72 -5.38 -34.35
CA GLY A 23 -46.41 -6.37 -35.16
C GLY A 23 -47.66 -5.74 -35.79
N SER A 24 -47.72 -5.67 -37.12
CA SER A 24 -48.97 -5.36 -37.83
C SER A 24 -49.97 -6.49 -37.62
N ASP A 25 -51.02 -6.23 -36.84
CA ASP A 25 -52.09 -7.18 -36.51
C ASP A 25 -53.05 -7.37 -37.70
N PRO A 26 -53.19 -8.58 -38.27
CA PRO A 26 -54.03 -8.81 -39.45
C PRO A 26 -55.54 -8.85 -39.12
N THR A 27 -55.95 -8.66 -37.86
CA THR A 27 -57.34 -8.89 -37.41
C THR A 27 -58.19 -7.63 -37.21
N ILE A 28 -57.67 -6.44 -37.51
CA ILE A 28 -58.39 -5.17 -37.28
C ILE A 28 -59.67 -4.99 -38.13
N ASN A 29 -59.92 -5.83 -39.14
CA ASN A 29 -61.06 -5.68 -40.05
C ASN A 29 -62.08 -6.83 -40.03
N SER A 30 -61.99 -7.77 -39.08
CA SER A 30 -62.96 -8.88 -38.97
C SER A 30 -64.21 -8.52 -38.16
N SER A 31 -64.15 -7.52 -37.28
CA SER A 31 -65.28 -7.08 -36.45
C SER A 31 -66.26 -6.14 -37.18
N SER A 32 -65.84 -5.52 -38.29
CA SER A 32 -66.65 -4.61 -39.11
C SER A 32 -67.52 -5.33 -40.15
N THR A 33 -67.33 -6.64 -40.37
CA THR A 33 -68.03 -7.43 -41.40
C THR A 33 -69.04 -8.45 -40.86
N ALA A 34 -69.16 -8.63 -39.54
CA ALA A 34 -69.99 -9.70 -38.96
C ALA A 34 -71.45 -9.32 -38.60
N ASN A 35 -71.80 -8.02 -38.53
CA ASN A 35 -73.09 -7.58 -37.96
C ASN A 35 -74.08 -6.96 -38.97
N ASN A 36 -74.01 -7.31 -40.26
CA ASN A 36 -75.05 -6.96 -41.22
C ASN A 36 -75.31 -8.11 -42.19
N LEU A 37 -75.93 -9.17 -41.67
CA LEU A 37 -76.56 -10.24 -42.45
C LEU A 37 -78.08 -10.07 -42.45
N ASP A 38 -78.53 -8.85 -42.77
CA ASP A 38 -79.89 -8.65 -43.27
C ASP A 38 -79.85 -8.71 -44.79
N ASN A 39 -80.68 -9.59 -45.35
CA ASN A 39 -80.91 -9.78 -46.78
C ASN A 39 -81.50 -8.51 -47.40
N ILE A 40 -80.69 -7.46 -47.54
CA ILE A 40 -81.00 -6.33 -48.39
C ILE A 40 -80.72 -6.80 -49.82
N ILE A 41 -81.78 -7.20 -50.53
CA ILE A 41 -81.77 -7.25 -51.99
C ILE A 41 -81.59 -5.81 -52.46
N VAL A 42 -80.34 -5.35 -52.50
CA VAL A 42 -79.99 -4.13 -53.22
C VAL A 42 -80.18 -4.49 -54.68
N LYS A 43 -81.33 -4.13 -55.27
CA LYS A 43 -81.44 -4.06 -56.73
C LYS A 43 -80.24 -3.24 -57.18
N ARG A 44 -79.27 -3.92 -57.79
CA ARG A 44 -78.08 -3.29 -58.36
C ARG A 44 -78.63 -2.37 -59.44
N HIS A 45 -78.83 -1.10 -59.10
CA HIS A 45 -79.08 -0.08 -60.09
C HIS A 45 -77.77 -0.04 -60.88
N LYS A 46 -77.73 -0.77 -62.01
CA LYS A 46 -76.72 -0.53 -63.03
C LYS A 46 -76.90 0.94 -63.35
N ARG A 47 -76.03 1.79 -62.79
CA ARG A 47 -75.91 3.15 -63.29
C ARG A 47 -75.64 2.97 -64.78
N ASN A 48 -76.54 3.45 -65.62
CA ASN A 48 -76.25 3.55 -67.04
C ASN A 48 -74.99 4.40 -67.13
N PHE A 49 -73.90 3.75 -67.52
CA PHE A 49 -72.56 4.33 -67.67
C PHE A 49 -72.50 5.30 -68.87
N SER A 50 -73.66 5.78 -69.35
CA SER A 50 -73.78 6.62 -70.54
C SER A 50 -73.99 8.10 -70.25
N GLU A 51 -74.23 8.52 -69.00
CA GLU A 51 -74.55 9.95 -68.69
C GLU A 51 -73.67 10.63 -67.64
N PHE A 52 -72.74 9.94 -66.98
CA PHE A 52 -71.77 10.60 -66.07
C PHE A 52 -70.41 10.88 -66.73
N ALA A 53 -70.23 10.49 -68.00
CA ALA A 53 -68.98 10.70 -68.73
C ALA A 53 -68.75 12.17 -69.14
N SER A 54 -69.72 13.07 -68.97
CA SER A 54 -69.68 14.43 -69.50
C SER A 54 -69.27 15.52 -68.50
N HIS A 55 -69.14 15.22 -67.19
CA HIS A 55 -68.75 16.23 -66.19
C HIS A 55 -67.57 15.84 -65.30
N ALA A 56 -66.92 14.71 -65.58
CA ALA A 56 -65.65 14.32 -64.99
C ALA A 56 -64.58 14.15 -66.07
N SER A 57 -64.47 15.11 -66.99
CA SER A 57 -63.21 15.30 -67.74
C SER A 57 -62.24 16.07 -66.86
N LEU A 58 -61.91 15.54 -65.68
CA LEU A 58 -60.57 15.76 -65.15
C LEU A 58 -59.69 15.08 -66.18
N ASP A 59 -58.97 15.90 -66.94
CA ASP A 59 -58.24 15.45 -68.11
C ASP A 59 -57.34 14.27 -67.68
N SER A 60 -57.53 13.11 -68.31
CA SER A 60 -56.74 11.91 -68.01
C SER A 60 -55.25 12.18 -68.22
N SER A 61 -54.93 13.18 -69.06
CA SER A 61 -53.57 13.69 -69.23
C SER A 61 -53.04 14.37 -67.96
N GLU A 62 -53.85 15.17 -67.27
CA GLU A 62 -53.52 15.96 -66.09
C GLU A 62 -53.29 15.05 -64.86
N ILE A 63 -54.14 14.02 -64.69
CA ILE A 63 -53.96 13.00 -63.64
C ILE A 63 -52.69 12.17 -63.90
N LYS A 64 -52.44 11.76 -65.15
CA LYS A 64 -51.20 11.04 -65.52
C LYS A 64 -49.95 11.90 -65.32
N SER A 65 -50.05 13.19 -65.62
CA SER A 65 -49.01 14.19 -65.36
C SER A 65 -48.72 14.32 -63.86
N MET A 66 -49.74 14.45 -63.01
CA MET A 66 -49.57 14.49 -61.55
C MET A 66 -48.92 13.20 -61.01
N PHE A 67 -49.34 12.03 -61.48
CA PHE A 67 -48.72 10.76 -61.07
C PHE A 67 -47.27 10.63 -61.56
N ALA A 68 -46.95 11.13 -62.75
CA ALA A 68 -45.58 11.17 -63.25
C ALA A 68 -44.72 12.13 -62.41
N GLU A 69 -45.24 13.29 -62.02
CA GLU A 69 -44.55 14.26 -61.17
C GLU A 69 -44.36 13.74 -59.73
N ILE A 70 -45.35 13.04 -59.16
CA ILE A 70 -45.20 12.38 -57.87
C ILE A 70 -44.15 11.28 -57.94
N ARG A 71 -44.11 10.52 -59.04
CA ARG A 71 -43.10 9.48 -59.25
C ARG A 71 -41.70 10.07 -59.34
N THR A 72 -41.50 11.14 -60.11
CA THR A 72 -40.20 11.81 -60.19
C THR A 72 -39.79 12.41 -58.85
N GLN A 73 -40.72 13.03 -58.09
CA GLN A 73 -40.44 13.52 -56.73
C GLN A 73 -40.11 12.38 -55.76
N GLN A 74 -40.77 11.22 -55.88
CA GLN A 74 -40.46 10.03 -55.08
C GLN A 74 -39.08 9.47 -55.42
N ASP A 75 -38.73 9.35 -56.70
CA ASP A 75 -37.42 8.86 -57.15
C ASP A 75 -36.29 9.77 -56.63
N VAL A 76 -36.45 11.09 -56.72
CA VAL A 76 -35.48 12.07 -56.16
C VAL A 76 -35.33 11.92 -54.65
N LYS A 77 -36.43 11.77 -53.91
CA LYS A 77 -36.37 11.54 -52.46
C LYS A 77 -35.72 10.20 -52.12
N PHE A 78 -35.98 9.16 -52.93
CA PHE A 78 -35.42 7.83 -52.73
C PHE A 78 -33.90 7.86 -52.99
N GLU A 79 -33.45 8.52 -54.06
CA GLU A 79 -32.01 8.73 -54.31
C GLU A 79 -31.33 9.50 -53.18
N ALA A 80 -31.94 10.59 -52.70
CA ALA A 80 -31.41 11.35 -51.56
C ALA A 80 -31.31 10.51 -50.29
N LEU A 81 -32.32 9.68 -50.00
CA LEU A 81 -32.34 8.78 -48.84
C LEU A 81 -31.29 7.66 -49.00
N THR A 82 -31.13 7.13 -50.20
CA THR A 82 -30.12 6.10 -50.50
C THR A 82 -28.71 6.67 -50.34
N SER A 83 -28.47 7.91 -50.79
CA SER A 83 -27.21 8.62 -50.61
C SER A 83 -26.91 8.94 -49.14
N ALA A 84 -27.92 9.34 -48.35
CA ALA A 84 -27.76 9.52 -46.91
C ALA A 84 -27.43 8.19 -46.21
N LEU A 85 -28.10 7.10 -46.59
CA LEU A 85 -27.83 5.75 -46.06
C LEU A 85 -26.41 5.28 -46.36
N THR A 86 -25.92 5.46 -47.58
CA THR A 86 -24.53 5.07 -47.92
C THR A 86 -23.51 5.89 -47.14
N THR A 87 -23.79 7.17 -46.91
CA THR A 87 -22.95 8.05 -46.08
C THR A 87 -22.93 7.58 -44.62
N ILE A 88 -24.08 7.23 -44.04
CA ILE A 88 -24.20 6.70 -42.67
C ILE A 88 -23.46 5.35 -42.56
N ILE A 89 -23.57 4.47 -43.56
CA ILE A 89 -22.83 3.20 -43.57
C ILE A 89 -21.33 3.44 -43.55
N ALA A 90 -20.83 4.38 -44.37
CA ALA A 90 -19.41 4.73 -44.39
C ALA A 90 -18.94 5.30 -43.04
N GLN A 91 -19.71 6.22 -42.44
CA GLN A 91 -19.40 6.77 -41.12
C GLN A 91 -19.40 5.69 -40.03
N ASN A 92 -20.35 4.75 -40.05
CA ASN A 92 -20.39 3.64 -39.09
C ASN A 92 -19.18 2.71 -39.23
N GLN A 93 -18.69 2.49 -40.45
CA GLN A 93 -17.44 1.73 -40.67
C GLN A 93 -16.22 2.46 -40.08
N ASP A 94 -16.14 3.78 -40.25
CA ASP A 94 -15.03 4.55 -39.68
C ASP A 94 -15.10 4.66 -38.15
N ILE A 95 -16.31 4.72 -37.59
CA ILE A 95 -16.54 4.62 -36.15
C ILE A 95 -16.09 3.26 -35.63
N GLN A 96 -16.43 2.16 -36.31
CA GLN A 96 -15.96 0.81 -35.93
C GLN A 96 -14.43 0.75 -35.88
N LYS A 97 -13.74 1.20 -36.94
CA LYS A 97 -12.26 1.26 -36.96
C LYS A 97 -11.70 2.09 -35.80
N SER A 98 -12.33 3.22 -35.47
CA SER A 98 -11.92 4.08 -34.37
C SER A 98 -12.08 3.38 -33.03
N VAL A 99 -13.19 2.67 -32.82
CA VAL A 99 -13.47 1.89 -31.61
C VAL A 99 -12.49 0.72 -31.48
N ASP A 100 -12.20 0.02 -32.56
CA ASP A 100 -11.22 -1.08 -32.58
C ASP A 100 -9.82 -0.57 -32.21
N PHE A 101 -9.42 0.58 -32.76
CA PHE A 101 -8.16 1.23 -32.41
C PHE A 101 -8.12 1.66 -30.93
N LEU A 102 -9.17 2.29 -30.43
CA LEU A 102 -9.29 2.67 -29.01
C LEU A 102 -9.23 1.46 -28.09
N THR A 103 -9.88 0.35 -28.46
CA THR A 103 -9.86 -0.90 -27.70
C THR A 103 -8.45 -1.47 -27.64
N SER A 104 -7.74 -1.51 -28.77
CA SER A 104 -6.34 -1.96 -28.81
C SER A 104 -5.42 -1.09 -27.96
N GLN A 105 -5.59 0.23 -28.00
CA GLN A 105 -4.84 1.17 -27.16
C GLN A 105 -5.17 1.01 -25.68
N TYR A 106 -6.44 0.77 -25.35
CA TYR A 106 -6.89 0.51 -23.99
C TYR A 106 -6.27 -0.79 -23.43
N ASP A 107 -6.27 -1.86 -24.22
CA ASP A 107 -5.63 -3.13 -23.83
C ASP A 107 -4.12 -2.95 -23.60
N GLY A 108 -3.46 -2.19 -24.48
CA GLY A 108 -2.05 -1.84 -24.31
C GLY A 108 -1.77 -1.04 -23.05
N LEU A 109 -2.62 -0.05 -22.74
CA LEU A 109 -2.51 0.76 -21.53
C LEU A 109 -2.78 -0.07 -20.28
N SER A 110 -3.83 -0.89 -20.28
CA SER A 110 -4.19 -1.78 -19.18
C SER A 110 -3.06 -2.75 -18.85
N SER A 111 -2.46 -3.36 -19.88
CA SER A 111 -1.27 -4.22 -19.74
C SER A 111 -0.09 -3.47 -19.13
N LYS A 112 0.19 -2.25 -19.59
CA LYS A 112 1.27 -1.41 -19.04
C LYS A 112 1.02 -1.04 -17.58
N VAL A 113 -0.21 -0.70 -17.21
CA VAL A 113 -0.59 -0.39 -15.82
C VAL A 113 -0.35 -1.62 -14.94
N SER A 114 -0.83 -2.79 -15.34
CA SER A 114 -0.61 -4.03 -14.59
C SER A 114 0.88 -4.37 -14.44
N CYS A 115 1.68 -4.16 -15.48
CA CYS A 115 3.13 -4.34 -15.43
C CYS A 115 3.78 -3.40 -14.40
N LEU A 116 3.44 -2.11 -14.44
CA LEU A 116 3.96 -1.10 -13.51
C LEU A 116 3.55 -1.37 -12.06
N GLU A 117 2.33 -1.84 -11.82
CA GLU A 117 1.87 -2.21 -10.47
C GLU A 117 2.67 -3.39 -9.90
N ASN A 118 2.95 -4.40 -10.73
CA ASN A 118 3.77 -5.55 -10.34
C ASN A 118 5.22 -5.13 -10.06
N GLU A 119 5.81 -4.30 -10.92
CA GLU A 119 7.16 -3.78 -10.76
C GLU A 119 7.26 -2.91 -9.49
N HIS A 120 6.27 -2.06 -9.24
CA HIS A 120 6.20 -1.26 -8.02
C HIS A 120 6.11 -2.11 -6.75
N LEU A 121 5.34 -3.20 -6.78
CA LEU A 121 5.29 -4.15 -5.66
C LEU A 121 6.65 -4.85 -5.45
N GLU A 122 7.35 -5.21 -6.53
CA GLU A 122 8.67 -5.79 -6.47
C GLU A 122 9.71 -4.81 -5.90
N TYR A 123 9.69 -3.55 -6.36
CA TYR A 123 10.56 -2.51 -5.82
C TYR A 123 10.31 -2.25 -4.34
N LYS A 124 9.04 -2.19 -3.90
CA LYS A 124 8.72 -2.08 -2.47
C LYS A 124 9.31 -3.22 -1.66
N LYS A 125 9.19 -4.47 -2.13
CA LYS A 125 9.81 -5.64 -1.48
C LYS A 125 11.34 -5.52 -1.43
N ARG A 126 11.95 -5.05 -2.52
CA ARG A 126 13.40 -4.85 -2.61
C ARG A 126 13.88 -3.79 -1.62
N VAL A 127 13.17 -2.65 -1.50
CA VAL A 127 13.49 -1.58 -0.55
C VAL A 127 13.46 -2.11 0.89
N VAL A 128 12.40 -2.80 1.30
CA VAL A 128 12.30 -3.39 2.65
C VAL A 128 13.45 -4.37 2.92
N ASN A 129 13.83 -5.19 1.93
CA ASN A 129 14.95 -6.11 2.07
C ASN A 129 16.31 -5.38 2.20
N LEU A 130 16.51 -4.30 1.44
CA LEU A 130 17.72 -3.49 1.50
C LEU A 130 17.83 -2.76 2.85
N GLU A 131 16.73 -2.21 3.36
CA GLU A 131 16.68 -1.59 4.68
C GLU A 131 17.02 -2.59 5.80
N LYS A 132 16.49 -3.82 5.72
CA LYS A 132 16.84 -4.90 6.65
C LYS A 132 18.33 -5.25 6.61
N LYS A 133 18.91 -5.35 5.41
CA LYS A 133 20.35 -5.61 5.23
C LYS A 133 21.21 -4.47 5.76
N LEU A 134 20.84 -3.22 5.47
CA LEU A 134 21.53 -2.04 5.97
C LEU A 134 21.50 -2.01 7.50
N HIS A 135 20.35 -2.24 8.10
CA HIS A 135 20.22 -2.29 9.55
C HIS A 135 21.05 -3.41 10.18
N PHE A 136 21.10 -4.59 9.55
CA PHE A 136 21.97 -5.68 9.98
C PHE A 136 23.46 -5.30 9.93
N MET A 137 23.92 -4.69 8.84
CA MET A 137 25.30 -4.22 8.69
C MET A 137 25.65 -3.14 9.71
N GLU A 138 24.74 -2.19 9.94
CA GLU A 138 24.89 -1.17 10.97
C GLU A 138 25.00 -1.73 12.39
N ARG A 139 24.21 -2.77 12.69
CA ARG A 139 24.28 -3.48 13.98
C ARG A 139 25.62 -4.21 14.12
N GLN A 140 26.07 -4.86 13.05
CA GLN A 140 27.35 -5.56 13.03
C GLN A 140 28.54 -4.60 13.21
N ALA A 141 28.53 -3.45 12.55
CA ALA A 141 29.56 -2.42 12.68
C ALA A 141 29.68 -1.88 14.12
N ARG A 142 28.58 -1.90 14.90
CA ARG A 142 28.56 -1.45 16.30
C ARG A 142 28.64 -2.60 17.31
N SER A 143 28.84 -3.83 16.85
CA SER A 143 28.76 -5.03 17.69
C SER A 143 29.84 -5.09 18.78
N SER A 144 30.99 -4.44 18.56
CA SER A 144 32.09 -4.30 19.51
C SER A 144 32.13 -2.93 20.21
N THR A 145 31.09 -2.11 20.09
CA THR A 145 31.08 -0.73 20.61
C THR A 145 30.19 -0.58 21.85
N ILE A 146 30.66 0.17 22.85
CA ILE A 146 29.87 0.59 24.02
C ILE A 146 29.83 2.11 24.15
N GLU A 147 28.83 2.57 24.87
CA GLU A 147 28.66 3.94 25.32
C GLU A 147 28.72 3.99 26.84
N ILE A 148 29.59 4.83 27.39
CA ILE A 148 29.73 5.09 28.81
C ILE A 148 29.31 6.53 29.09
N ARG A 149 28.26 6.70 29.87
CA ARG A 149 27.67 8.01 30.21
C ARG A 149 28.06 8.43 31.63
N ASN A 150 27.94 9.74 31.87
CA ASN A 150 28.19 10.40 33.16
C ASN A 150 29.65 10.38 33.64
N ILE A 151 30.61 10.38 32.72
CA ILE A 151 32.03 10.57 33.07
C ILE A 151 32.39 12.04 32.87
N PRO A 152 32.76 12.78 33.93
CA PRO A 152 33.17 14.17 33.84
C PRO A 152 34.33 14.35 32.87
N LYS A 153 34.30 15.42 32.07
CA LYS A 153 35.39 15.79 31.18
C LYS A 153 36.55 16.34 32.01
N GLN A 154 37.75 15.84 31.73
CA GLN A 154 38.99 16.31 32.36
C GLN A 154 39.63 17.42 31.51
N PRO A 155 40.28 18.43 32.13
CA PRO A 155 41.09 19.39 31.39
C PRO A 155 42.24 18.63 30.69
N ASN A 156 42.46 18.93 29.40
CA ASN A 156 43.45 18.25 28.54
C ASN A 156 43.19 16.75 28.33
N GLU A 157 41.93 16.34 28.23
CA GLU A 157 41.55 14.95 27.91
C GLU A 157 42.08 14.52 26.53
N ASN A 158 42.99 13.55 26.54
CA ASN A 158 43.59 12.89 25.39
C ASN A 158 43.20 11.39 25.35
N LYS A 159 43.28 10.74 24.18
CA LYS A 159 42.82 9.34 24.00
C LYS A 159 43.43 8.36 25.02
N GLN A 160 44.69 8.57 25.40
CA GLN A 160 45.37 7.77 26.42
C GLN A 160 44.74 7.91 27.81
N LEU A 161 44.33 9.12 28.20
CA LEU A 161 43.63 9.32 29.47
C LEU A 161 42.29 8.58 29.43
N ILE A 162 41.54 8.69 28.34
CA ILE A 162 40.25 8.00 28.19
C ILE A 162 40.44 6.48 28.29
N SER A 163 41.48 5.93 27.64
CA SER A 163 41.83 4.51 27.76
C SER A 163 42.06 4.10 29.22
N LYS A 164 42.85 4.89 29.98
CA LYS A 164 43.07 4.65 31.41
C LYS A 164 41.78 4.69 32.23
N ILE A 165 40.82 5.56 31.89
CA ILE A 165 39.50 5.59 32.54
C ILE A 165 38.77 4.26 32.32
N VAL A 166 38.77 3.74 31.09
CA VAL A 166 38.12 2.45 30.75
C VAL A 166 38.83 1.28 31.43
N GLN A 167 40.16 1.30 31.51
CA GLN A 167 40.95 0.32 32.26
C GLN A 167 40.59 0.34 33.75
N ASN A 168 40.53 1.52 34.37
CA ASN A 168 40.14 1.67 35.76
C ASN A 168 38.70 1.20 36.02
N ILE A 169 37.78 1.40 35.07
CA ILE A 169 36.43 0.81 35.14
C ILE A 169 36.52 -0.72 35.19
N GLY A 170 37.33 -1.33 34.32
CA GLY A 170 37.50 -2.77 34.29
C GLY A 170 38.06 -3.32 35.61
N VAL A 171 39.06 -2.65 36.19
CA VAL A 171 39.62 -3.01 37.50
C VAL A 171 38.58 -2.85 38.61
N SER A 172 37.79 -1.77 38.58
CA SER A 172 36.75 -1.50 39.59
C SER A 172 35.62 -2.54 39.58
N LEU A 173 35.35 -3.12 38.40
CA LEU A 173 34.37 -4.18 38.21
C LEU A 173 34.94 -5.57 38.55
N GLY A 174 36.24 -5.69 38.82
CA GLY A 174 36.88 -6.95 39.18
C GLY A 174 37.09 -7.90 37.99
N LEU A 175 37.28 -7.38 36.76
CA LEU A 175 37.66 -8.23 35.64
C LEU A 175 39.01 -8.90 35.91
N GLU A 176 39.09 -10.22 35.65
CA GLU A 176 40.30 -11.03 35.88
C GLU A 176 41.52 -10.51 35.10
N ALA A 177 41.29 -10.03 33.88
CA ALA A 177 42.32 -9.43 33.04
C ALA A 177 42.00 -7.95 32.76
N PRO A 178 42.86 -7.01 33.20
CA PRO A 178 42.67 -5.60 32.89
C PRO A 178 42.72 -5.36 31.38
N PHE A 179 42.03 -4.33 30.91
CA PHE A 179 42.08 -3.98 29.49
C PHE A 179 43.48 -3.49 29.10
N LEU A 180 43.96 -3.93 27.93
CA LEU A 180 45.19 -3.42 27.34
C LEU A 180 44.85 -2.36 26.29
N ASP A 181 45.75 -1.40 26.06
CA ASP A 181 45.55 -0.36 25.04
C ASP A 181 45.34 -0.94 23.63
N THR A 182 45.90 -2.12 23.35
CA THR A 182 45.75 -2.85 22.07
C THR A 182 44.37 -3.47 21.85
N GLU A 183 43.56 -3.57 22.92
CA GLU A 183 42.20 -4.12 22.84
C GLU A 183 41.17 -3.07 22.38
N PHE A 184 41.58 -1.81 22.30
CA PHE A 184 40.74 -0.71 21.83
C PHE A 184 41.08 -0.36 20.38
N LYS A 185 40.07 -0.43 19.51
CA LYS A 185 40.18 -0.03 18.10
C LYS A 185 40.03 1.48 17.94
N ASP A 186 39.06 2.07 18.61
CA ASP A 186 38.93 3.52 18.70
C ASP A 186 38.24 3.94 20.01
N ILE A 187 38.59 5.13 20.49
CA ILE A 187 38.05 5.72 21.70
C ILE A 187 37.89 7.22 21.49
N TYR A 188 36.69 7.72 21.71
CA TYR A 188 36.38 9.14 21.59
C TYR A 188 35.17 9.53 22.44
N ARG A 189 34.97 10.85 22.58
CA ARG A 189 33.78 11.41 23.23
C ARG A 189 32.77 11.82 22.16
N SER A 190 31.52 11.37 22.33
CA SER A 190 30.40 11.74 21.46
C SER A 190 29.98 13.20 21.68
N LYS A 191 29.12 13.72 20.79
CA LYS A 191 28.48 15.05 20.94
C LYS A 191 27.66 15.17 22.24
N SER A 192 27.15 14.06 22.77
CA SER A 192 26.45 13.98 24.05
C SER A 192 27.38 13.93 25.27
N GLU A 193 28.67 14.16 25.08
CA GLU A 193 29.72 13.99 26.08
C GLU A 193 29.87 12.56 26.63
N ALA A 194 29.20 11.55 26.04
CA ALA A 194 29.41 10.15 26.41
C ALA A 194 30.72 9.63 25.82
N LEU A 195 31.42 8.75 26.54
CA LEU A 195 32.57 8.03 26.00
C LEU A 195 32.08 6.88 25.13
N VAL A 196 32.56 6.83 23.89
CA VAL A 196 32.33 5.72 22.97
C VAL A 196 33.62 4.95 22.84
N VAL A 197 33.54 3.65 23.09
CA VAL A 197 34.69 2.74 23.08
C VAL A 197 34.38 1.61 22.12
N GLU A 198 35.18 1.49 21.06
CA GLU A 198 35.15 0.36 20.13
C GLU A 198 36.27 -0.63 20.49
N PHE A 199 35.88 -1.84 20.84
CA PHE A 199 36.82 -2.93 21.12
C PHE A 199 37.23 -3.65 19.84
N THR A 200 38.44 -4.18 19.83
CA THR A 200 38.91 -5.10 18.79
C THR A 200 38.13 -6.42 18.82
N CYS A 201 37.76 -6.88 20.02
CA CYS A 201 37.06 -8.15 20.24
C CYS A 201 35.69 -7.94 20.88
N THR A 202 34.63 -8.52 20.29
CA THR A 202 33.26 -8.48 20.84
C THR A 202 33.15 -9.18 22.20
N HIS A 203 33.93 -10.24 22.43
CA HIS A 203 33.93 -10.96 23.70
C HIS A 203 34.34 -10.08 24.89
N ARG A 204 35.35 -9.22 24.70
CA ARG A 204 35.82 -8.29 25.74
C ARG A 204 34.74 -7.26 26.10
N LYS A 205 34.03 -6.77 25.09
CA LYS A 205 32.85 -5.91 25.25
C LYS A 205 31.74 -6.61 26.06
N GLU A 206 31.40 -7.85 25.71
CA GLU A 206 30.34 -8.61 26.41
C GLU A 206 30.73 -8.94 27.86
N SER A 207 31.99 -9.30 28.10
CA SER A 207 32.52 -9.54 29.45
C SER A 207 32.37 -8.29 30.33
N LEU A 208 32.73 -7.12 29.81
CA LEU A 208 32.56 -5.85 30.53
C LEU A 208 31.10 -5.56 30.88
N LEU A 209 30.18 -5.75 29.93
CA LEU A 209 28.74 -5.51 30.15
C LEU A 209 28.13 -6.50 31.13
N ALA A 210 28.55 -7.78 31.07
CA ALA A 210 28.11 -8.81 32.00
C ALA A 210 28.56 -8.51 33.43
N GLU A 211 29.84 -8.20 33.64
CA GLU A 211 30.37 -7.86 34.96
C GLU A 211 29.78 -6.54 35.47
N TYR A 212 29.57 -5.54 34.63
CA TYR A 212 28.86 -4.31 35.01
C TYR A 212 27.43 -4.58 35.50
N ARG A 213 26.67 -5.44 34.81
CA ARG A 213 25.30 -5.82 35.22
C ARG A 213 25.32 -6.60 36.54
N LYS A 214 26.24 -7.55 36.69
CA LYS A 214 26.42 -8.37 37.90
C LYS A 214 26.81 -7.51 39.11
N PHE A 215 27.79 -6.63 38.93
CA PHE A 215 28.26 -5.69 39.95
C PHE A 215 27.12 -4.80 40.45
N ASN A 216 26.38 -4.17 39.53
CA ASN A 216 25.28 -3.29 39.90
C ASN A 216 24.08 -4.04 40.51
N LYS A 217 23.84 -5.30 40.12
CA LYS A 217 22.81 -6.13 40.73
C LYS A 217 23.18 -6.47 42.18
N ALA A 218 24.37 -7.02 42.39
CA ALA A 218 24.85 -7.39 43.73
C ALA A 218 24.83 -6.20 44.71
N ARG A 219 25.31 -5.03 44.26
CA ARG A 219 25.29 -3.82 45.08
C ARG A 219 23.89 -3.29 45.36
N ARG A 220 22.96 -3.40 44.41
CA ARG A 220 21.56 -3.02 44.62
C ARG A 220 20.92 -3.88 45.70
N ASP A 221 21.17 -5.18 45.65
CA ASP A 221 20.65 -6.14 46.63
C ASP A 221 21.22 -5.85 48.03
N ASN A 222 22.49 -5.45 48.10
CA ASN A 222 23.19 -5.08 49.34
C ASN A 222 22.98 -3.62 49.79
N LYS A 223 22.18 -2.81 49.05
CA LYS A 223 21.98 -1.36 49.29
C LYS A 223 23.29 -0.54 49.29
N GLU A 224 24.27 -0.97 48.50
CA GLU A 224 25.57 -0.31 48.31
C GLU A 224 25.53 0.67 47.11
N PRO A 225 26.45 1.65 47.07
CA PRO A 225 26.53 2.57 45.94
C PRO A 225 26.92 1.83 44.66
N LEU A 226 26.12 2.03 43.60
CA LEU A 226 26.35 1.54 42.24
C LEU A 226 27.68 2.04 41.68
N LEU A 227 28.10 1.51 40.52
CA LEU A 227 29.29 2.02 39.82
C LEU A 227 29.21 3.54 39.68
N ASN A 228 30.22 4.23 40.21
CA ASN A 228 30.27 5.68 40.28
C ASN A 228 31.70 6.18 40.08
N THR A 229 31.84 7.49 39.87
CA THR A 229 33.13 8.15 39.58
C THR A 229 34.18 7.97 40.68
N SER A 230 33.78 7.80 41.95
CA SER A 230 34.71 7.60 43.08
C SER A 230 35.37 6.22 43.05
N LEU A 231 34.68 5.19 42.55
CA LEU A 231 35.21 3.83 42.46
C LEU A 231 36.32 3.72 41.41
N ILE A 232 36.28 4.55 40.37
CA ILE A 232 37.22 4.53 39.22
C ILE A 232 38.51 5.32 39.51
N ARG A 233 38.65 5.83 40.76
CA ARG A 233 39.83 6.58 41.22
C ARG A 233 40.17 7.78 40.31
N LEU A 234 39.15 8.42 39.74
CA LEU A 234 39.37 9.63 38.94
C LEU A 234 39.72 10.79 39.87
N PRO A 235 40.77 11.57 39.59
CA PRO A 235 41.10 12.78 40.34
C PRO A 235 40.07 13.85 40.00
N THR A 236 38.91 13.81 40.66
CA THR A 236 37.83 14.76 40.39
C THR A 236 37.39 15.42 41.67
N SER A 237 37.43 16.75 41.71
CA SER A 237 36.85 17.60 42.77
C SER A 237 35.31 17.58 42.77
N VAL A 238 34.69 16.68 41.99
CA VAL A 238 33.25 16.63 41.74
C VAL A 238 32.63 15.52 42.60
N PRO A 239 31.42 15.71 43.15
CA PRO A 239 30.74 14.68 43.93
C PRO A 239 30.59 13.37 43.14
N PRO A 240 30.48 12.22 43.83
CA PRO A 240 30.29 10.91 43.20
C PRO A 240 29.07 10.93 42.27
N ARG A 241 29.26 10.59 40.98
CA ARG A 241 28.16 10.46 40.00
C ARG A 241 28.03 9.01 39.53
N PRO A 242 26.81 8.48 39.36
CA PRO A 242 26.60 7.14 38.84
C PRO A 242 27.00 7.06 37.37
N ILE A 243 27.70 6.00 37.01
CA ILE A 243 28.19 5.76 35.65
C ILE A 243 27.34 4.68 35.00
N TYR A 244 26.90 4.97 33.78
CA TYR A 244 26.04 4.08 33.02
C TYR A 244 26.77 3.55 31.80
N ILE A 245 26.95 2.23 31.75
CA ILE A 245 27.52 1.53 30.61
C ILE A 245 26.38 0.86 29.83
N SER A 246 26.30 1.15 28.53
CA SER A 246 25.31 0.57 27.62
C SER A 246 25.94 0.17 26.29
N GLU A 247 25.29 -0.72 25.56
CA GLU A 247 25.66 -1.05 24.18
C GLU A 247 25.41 0.15 23.27
N TYR A 248 26.26 0.33 22.26
CA TYR A 248 26.07 1.39 21.27
C TYR A 248 25.07 0.96 20.19
N LEU A 249 23.78 1.15 20.49
CA LEU A 249 22.69 0.74 19.61
C LEU A 249 22.59 1.60 18.33
N THR A 250 22.04 0.99 17.27
CA THR A 250 21.59 1.69 16.06
C THR A 250 20.50 2.71 16.40
N VAL A 251 20.25 3.69 15.53
CA VAL A 251 19.22 4.71 15.76
C VAL A 251 17.85 4.06 15.93
N LYS A 252 17.51 3.11 15.04
CA LYS A 252 16.26 2.33 15.10
C LYS A 252 16.16 1.54 16.42
N ALA A 253 17.17 0.75 16.76
CA ALA A 253 17.15 -0.06 17.99
C ALA A 253 17.11 0.80 19.26
N ARG A 254 17.80 1.95 19.28
CA ARG A 254 17.77 2.91 20.40
C ARG A 254 16.38 3.48 20.61
N ARG A 255 15.69 3.81 19.51
CA ARG A 255 14.32 4.32 19.55
C ARG A 255 13.34 3.26 20.05
N VAL A 256 13.40 2.04 19.50
CA VAL A 256 12.58 0.90 19.97
C VAL A 256 12.83 0.63 21.45
N PHE A 257 14.10 0.64 21.89
CA PHE A 257 14.43 0.43 23.30
C PHE A 257 13.90 1.54 24.21
N TYR A 258 13.91 2.80 23.75
CA TYR A 258 13.31 3.91 24.50
C TYR A 258 11.81 3.68 24.73
N VAL A 259 11.07 3.37 23.66
CA VAL A 259 9.62 3.10 23.73
C VAL A 259 9.34 1.89 24.63
N ALA A 260 10.10 0.80 24.47
CA ALA A 260 9.96 -0.38 25.33
C ALA A 260 10.17 -0.05 26.82
N ARG A 261 11.16 0.79 27.16
CA ARG A 261 11.43 1.22 28.54
C ARG A 261 10.33 2.13 29.09
N GLU A 262 9.73 2.97 28.26
CA GLU A 262 8.57 3.79 28.61
C GLU A 262 7.36 2.91 28.91
N SER A 263 7.11 1.88 28.10
CA SER A 263 6.06 0.89 28.34
C SER A 263 6.25 0.10 29.63
N VAL A 264 7.49 -0.25 29.99
CA VAL A 264 7.80 -0.86 31.30
C VAL A 264 7.50 0.10 32.45
N LYS A 265 7.86 1.39 32.32
CA LYS A 265 7.55 2.42 33.33
C LYS A 265 6.04 2.59 33.52
N ASN A 266 5.29 2.49 32.42
CA ASN A 266 3.83 2.56 32.41
C ASN A 266 3.14 1.23 32.78
N LYS A 267 3.91 0.22 33.24
CA LYS A 267 3.42 -1.11 33.66
C LYS A 267 2.69 -1.89 32.56
N MET A 268 2.97 -1.60 31.29
CA MET A 268 2.44 -2.34 30.15
C MET A 268 3.33 -3.54 29.77
N LEU A 269 4.60 -3.51 30.19
CA LEU A 269 5.57 -4.58 30.00
C LEU A 269 6.29 -4.84 31.33
N ALA A 270 6.60 -6.11 31.61
CA ALA A 270 7.34 -6.48 32.81
C ALA A 270 8.81 -6.04 32.76
N ALA A 271 9.48 -6.24 31.61
CA ALA A 271 10.89 -5.90 31.48
C ALA A 271 11.30 -5.62 30.02
N ALA A 272 12.33 -4.79 29.86
CA ALA A 272 12.96 -4.51 28.57
C ALA A 272 14.49 -4.39 28.76
N TRP A 273 15.25 -5.05 27.90
CA TRP A 273 16.72 -5.02 27.90
C TRP A 273 17.29 -5.17 26.50
N THR A 274 18.60 -4.97 26.37
CA THR A 274 19.33 -5.12 25.11
C THR A 274 20.39 -6.21 25.25
N SER A 275 20.64 -6.93 24.16
CA SER A 275 21.71 -7.92 24.07
C SER A 275 22.15 -8.07 22.62
N PHE A 276 23.45 -8.02 22.34
CA PHE A 276 24.01 -8.10 20.98
C PHE A 276 23.40 -7.10 19.97
N GLY A 277 23.10 -5.88 20.42
CA GLY A 277 22.46 -4.85 19.59
C GLY A 277 21.00 -5.12 19.23
N LYS A 278 20.38 -6.10 19.88
CA LYS A 278 18.96 -6.48 19.74
C LYS A 278 18.18 -6.07 20.98
N VAL A 279 16.91 -5.71 20.80
CA VAL A 279 16.02 -5.31 21.89
C VAL A 279 15.11 -6.47 22.25
N TYR A 280 15.07 -6.81 23.52
CA TYR A 280 14.22 -7.87 24.05
C TYR A 280 13.26 -7.30 25.09
N VAL A 281 12.04 -7.80 25.05
CA VAL A 281 10.98 -7.41 25.99
C VAL A 281 10.31 -8.65 26.58
N LYS A 282 9.74 -8.48 27.77
CA LYS A 282 8.82 -9.43 28.40
C LYS A 282 7.50 -8.72 28.66
N LYS A 283 6.40 -9.35 28.25
CA LYS A 283 5.04 -8.87 28.54
C LYS A 283 4.76 -9.02 30.03
N ASP A 284 4.85 -10.25 30.52
CA ASP A 284 4.64 -10.62 31.94
C ASP A 284 5.89 -11.28 32.54
N GLU A 285 6.02 -11.34 33.87
CA GLU A 285 7.20 -11.87 34.56
C GLU A 285 7.54 -13.32 34.18
N GLY A 286 6.51 -14.15 33.92
CA GLY A 286 6.64 -15.55 33.50
C GLY A 286 6.73 -15.76 31.98
N SER A 287 6.55 -14.72 31.17
CA SER A 287 6.54 -14.84 29.71
C SER A 287 7.94 -15.04 29.12
N LEU A 288 7.99 -15.73 27.97
CA LEU A 288 9.22 -15.87 27.20
C LEU A 288 9.65 -14.49 26.65
N PRO A 289 10.95 -14.17 26.67
CA PRO A 289 11.46 -12.96 26.03
C PRO A 289 11.15 -12.94 24.53
N VAL A 290 10.62 -11.83 24.04
CA VAL A 290 10.39 -11.61 22.61
C VAL A 290 11.38 -10.57 22.09
N HIS A 291 11.96 -10.84 20.93
CA HIS A 291 12.80 -9.89 20.21
C HIS A 291 11.93 -8.92 19.42
N VAL A 292 12.24 -7.64 19.53
CA VAL A 292 11.47 -6.55 18.91
C VAL A 292 12.39 -5.80 17.95
N GLU A 293 12.02 -5.76 16.67
CA GLU A 293 12.77 -5.00 15.67
C GLU A 293 12.11 -3.66 15.33
N GLU A 294 10.78 -3.60 15.38
CA GLU A 294 10.00 -2.44 14.98
C GLU A 294 9.14 -1.89 16.13
N GLU A 295 8.72 -0.63 16.02
CA GLU A 295 7.84 -0.02 17.03
C GLU A 295 6.44 -0.67 16.99
N GLU A 296 6.02 -1.10 15.80
CA GLU A 296 4.77 -1.79 15.53
C GLU A 296 4.68 -3.12 16.30
N ASP A 297 5.80 -3.84 16.42
CA ASP A 297 5.89 -5.09 17.21
C ASP A 297 5.56 -4.82 18.69
N LEU A 298 5.99 -3.68 19.24
CA LEU A 298 5.65 -3.28 20.62
C LEU A 298 4.16 -2.99 20.76
N VAL A 299 3.57 -2.28 19.80
CA VAL A 299 2.15 -1.96 19.81
C VAL A 299 1.30 -3.24 19.77
N GLN A 300 1.68 -4.22 18.96
CA GLN A 300 1.00 -5.52 18.90
C GLN A 300 1.10 -6.30 20.20
N LEU A 301 2.23 -6.21 20.91
CA LEU A 301 2.43 -6.88 22.21
C LEU A 301 1.63 -6.24 23.36
N ILE A 302 1.41 -4.93 23.29
CA ILE A 302 0.72 -4.13 24.33
C ILE A 302 -0.80 -4.17 24.18
N LYS A 303 -1.31 -4.37 22.95
CA LYS A 303 -2.73 -4.68 22.72
C LYS A 303 -3.15 -5.96 23.44
#